data_AF-A0A820JXA9-F1
#
_entry.id   AF-A0A820JXA9-F1
#
_cell.length_a   1.000
_cell.length_b   1.000
_cell.length_c   1.000
_cell.angle_alpha   90.00
_cell.angle_beta   90.00
_cell.angle_gamma   90.00
#
_symmetry.space_group_name_H-M   'P 1'
#
loop_
_entity.id
_entity.type
_entity.pdbx_description
1 polymer ?
#
loop_
_entity_poly.entity_id
_entity_poly.type
_entity_poly.pdbx_seq_one_letter_code
_entity_poly.pdbx_strand_id
1 'polypeptide(L)'
;HGKCINYANNNDYHEKKSFCQCHQGWSGQYCTIPYNCTCSSQSLCLGISAVNHRSICICPVNKFGPRCLIDTICQPAYEENNNSTICQNNGRCVPTDEYISFKQTFSCICPKGFSGDRCEIEDNQLILSFTKDILLSQSIFIHFIQIIKNAPLIQATTFTTIPIKQDSILIQWSQTFHLVFIELFHKNYYLTLVQQTYQPSTTIIKTINPSDRCPHISEVFNETFAQLHLLHRIKSYHLPCQDYSLNLSCFYDDIQLGL
;
A
#
# COMPACT_ATOMS: atom_id res chain seq x y z
N HIS A 1 1.85 33.47 -30.42
CA HIS A 1 2.88 32.92 -29.50
C HIS A 1 2.41 31.58 -28.90
N GLY A 2 2.41 30.51 -29.70
CA GLY A 2 1.87 29.21 -29.31
C GLY A 2 1.76 28.24 -30.48
N LYS A 3 1.21 27.05 -30.23
CA LYS A 3 0.91 26.04 -31.26
C LYS A 3 -0.61 25.89 -31.41
N CYS A 4 -1.11 26.04 -32.64
CA CYS A 4 -2.54 25.97 -32.93
C CYS A 4 -2.87 24.74 -33.78
N ILE A 5 -3.99 24.09 -33.44
CA ILE A 5 -4.57 22.98 -34.19
C ILE A 5 -6.00 23.33 -34.58
N ASN A 6 -6.39 22.95 -35.79
CA ASN A 6 -7.75 23.15 -36.29
C ASN A 6 -8.58 21.90 -36.00
N TYR A 7 -9.84 22.08 -35.61
CA TYR A 7 -10.74 20.95 -35.42
C TYR A 7 -11.07 20.30 -36.77
N ALA A 8 -10.97 18.98 -36.85
CA ALA A 8 -11.19 18.23 -38.08
C ALA A 8 -12.66 18.27 -38.56
N ASN A 9 -13.62 18.49 -37.65
CA ASN A 9 -15.05 18.30 -37.91
C ASN A 9 -15.80 19.63 -38.16
N ASN A 10 -15.17 20.57 -38.82
CA ASN A 10 -15.70 21.92 -39.00
C ASN A 10 -16.31 22.10 -40.40
N ASN A 11 -17.55 21.64 -40.57
CA ASN A 11 -18.31 21.76 -41.83
C ASN A 11 -18.84 23.18 -42.10
N ASP A 12 -18.55 24.15 -41.23
CA ASP A 12 -18.93 25.53 -41.42
C ASP A 12 -17.80 26.30 -42.10
N TYR A 13 -18.04 26.73 -43.34
CA TYR A 13 -17.06 27.39 -44.21
C TYR A 13 -16.68 28.80 -43.71
N HIS A 14 -17.48 29.37 -42.80
CA HIS A 14 -17.34 30.76 -42.34
C HIS A 14 -16.63 30.93 -41.00
N GLU A 15 -16.48 29.90 -40.16
CA GLU A 15 -15.74 29.98 -38.89
C GLU A 15 -14.94 28.70 -38.61
N LYS A 16 -13.70 28.62 -39.15
CA LYS A 16 -12.75 27.55 -38.81
C LYS A 16 -12.38 27.63 -37.33
N LYS A 17 -12.99 26.78 -36.49
CA LYS A 17 -12.65 26.69 -35.07
C LYS A 17 -11.24 26.11 -34.92
N SER A 18 -10.39 26.84 -34.18
CA SER A 18 -9.01 26.47 -33.89
C SER A 18 -8.74 26.53 -32.39
N PHE A 19 -8.02 25.56 -31.86
CA PHE A 19 -7.50 25.57 -30.49
C PHE A 19 -6.01 25.91 -30.51
N CYS A 20 -5.60 26.90 -29.71
CA CYS A 20 -4.21 27.30 -29.58
C CYS A 20 -3.69 27.03 -28.17
N GLN A 21 -2.64 26.20 -28.07
CA GLN A 21 -1.85 26.05 -26.86
C GLN A 21 -0.78 27.15 -26.82
N CYS A 22 -0.98 28.15 -25.97
CA CYS A 22 -0.08 29.30 -25.86
C CYS A 22 1.22 28.96 -25.12
N HIS A 23 2.31 29.64 -25.49
CA HIS A 23 3.55 29.61 -24.72
C HIS A 23 3.38 30.41 -23.42
N GLN A 24 4.24 30.16 -22.44
CA GLN A 24 4.23 30.86 -21.15
C GLN A 24 4.29 32.38 -21.35
N GLY A 25 3.42 33.12 -20.63
CA GLY A 25 3.29 34.57 -20.74
C GLY A 25 2.31 35.07 -21.82
N TRP A 26 1.68 34.17 -22.59
CA TRP A 26 0.72 34.52 -23.64
C TRP A 26 -0.64 33.83 -23.47
N SER A 27 -1.72 34.55 -23.75
CA SER A 27 -3.10 34.07 -23.63
C SER A 27 -4.00 34.58 -24.76
N GLY A 28 -5.28 34.22 -24.70
CA GLY A 28 -6.29 34.52 -25.73
C GLY A 28 -6.37 33.45 -26.81
N GLN A 29 -7.46 33.49 -27.59
CA GLN A 29 -7.77 32.50 -28.63
C GLN A 29 -6.64 32.30 -29.65
N TYR A 30 -5.85 33.35 -29.92
CA TYR A 30 -4.74 33.35 -30.87
C TYR A 30 -3.36 33.53 -30.21
N CYS A 31 -3.28 33.44 -28.89
CA CYS A 31 -2.03 33.63 -28.14
C CYS A 31 -1.33 34.97 -28.43
N THR A 32 -2.10 36.05 -28.44
CA THR A 32 -1.66 37.43 -28.74
C THR A 32 -1.70 38.35 -27.53
N ILE A 33 -2.36 37.94 -26.44
CA ILE A 33 -2.51 38.76 -25.24
C ILE A 33 -1.36 38.45 -24.28
N PRO A 34 -0.43 39.38 -24.04
CA PRO A 34 0.62 39.17 -23.04
C PRO A 34 0.02 39.25 -21.64
N TYR A 35 0.56 38.47 -20.71
CA TYR A 35 0.16 38.54 -19.31
C TYR A 35 1.34 38.33 -18.36
N ASN A 36 1.22 38.89 -17.16
CA ASN A 36 2.23 38.74 -16.11
C ASN A 36 1.72 37.80 -15.01
N CYS A 37 2.53 36.79 -14.67
CA CYS A 37 2.22 35.85 -13.60
C CYS A 37 2.66 36.43 -12.25
N THR A 38 1.79 36.34 -11.26
CA THR A 38 2.07 36.73 -9.87
C THR A 38 2.34 35.54 -8.95
N CYS A 39 2.63 34.38 -9.54
CA CYS A 39 2.93 33.15 -8.80
C CYS A 39 4.32 33.22 -8.16
N SER A 40 4.49 32.51 -7.04
CA SER A 40 5.76 32.38 -6.32
C SER A 40 6.88 31.77 -7.17
N SER A 41 8.13 32.01 -6.77
CA SER A 41 9.29 31.37 -7.40
C SER A 41 9.17 29.84 -7.35
N GLN A 42 9.57 29.17 -8.43
CA GLN A 42 9.50 27.71 -8.63
C GLN A 42 8.08 27.11 -8.78
N SER A 43 7.03 27.94 -8.80
CA SER A 43 5.67 27.48 -9.14
C SER A 43 5.42 27.53 -10.65
N LEU A 44 4.50 26.68 -11.13
CA LEU A 44 4.11 26.66 -12.54
C LEU A 44 2.88 27.55 -12.75
N CYS A 45 3.02 28.56 -13.60
CA CYS A 45 1.92 29.44 -13.99
C CYS A 45 1.22 28.87 -15.23
N LEU A 46 -0.06 28.54 -15.11
CA LEU A 46 -0.86 28.04 -16.23
C LEU A 46 -1.44 29.18 -17.08
N GLY A 47 -1.72 30.33 -16.48
CA GLY A 47 -2.43 31.41 -17.14
C GLY A 47 -3.08 32.38 -16.17
N ILE A 48 -4.09 33.09 -16.67
CA ILE A 48 -4.93 34.00 -15.88
C ILE A 48 -6.38 33.53 -15.97
N SER A 49 -7.09 33.52 -14.83
CA SER A 49 -8.51 33.21 -14.76
C SER A 49 -9.34 34.29 -15.45
N ALA A 50 -10.26 33.86 -16.33
CA ALA A 50 -11.17 34.75 -17.04
C ALA A 50 -12.17 35.47 -16.12
N VAL A 51 -12.42 34.95 -14.91
CA VAL A 51 -13.45 35.50 -14.01
C VAL A 51 -12.91 36.66 -13.17
N ASN A 52 -11.72 36.50 -12.59
CA ASN A 52 -11.18 37.46 -11.61
C ASN A 52 -9.82 38.03 -12.01
N HIS A 53 -9.33 37.74 -13.21
CA HIS A 53 -8.05 38.20 -13.73
C HIS A 53 -6.84 37.86 -12.83
N ARG A 54 -6.94 36.79 -12.03
CA ARG A 54 -5.83 36.31 -11.18
C ARG A 54 -5.05 35.21 -11.87
N SER A 55 -3.74 35.17 -11.62
CA SER A 55 -2.88 34.08 -12.08
C SER A 55 -3.34 32.74 -11.53
N ILE A 56 -3.34 31.71 -12.37
CA ILE A 56 -3.60 30.32 -12.01
C ILE A 56 -2.25 29.65 -11.78
N CYS A 57 -1.95 29.32 -10.53
CA CYS A 57 -0.65 28.81 -10.10
C CYS A 57 -0.78 27.36 -9.63
N ILE A 58 0.09 26.48 -10.13
CA ILE A 58 0.32 25.15 -9.58
C ILE A 58 1.48 25.23 -8.61
N CYS A 59 1.21 24.96 -7.35
CA CYS A 59 2.20 25.06 -6.29
C CYS A 59 3.10 23.83 -6.22
N PRO A 60 4.40 24.01 -5.93
CA PRO A 60 5.23 22.89 -5.49
C PRO A 60 4.73 22.36 -4.15
N VAL A 61 5.08 21.13 -3.81
CA VAL A 61 4.59 20.41 -2.61
C VAL A 61 4.84 21.19 -1.31
N ASN A 62 5.88 22.02 -1.27
CA ASN A 62 6.27 22.77 -0.09
C ASN A 62 5.61 24.16 0.04
N LYS A 63 4.74 24.57 -0.89
CA LYS A 63 4.06 25.88 -0.88
C LYS A 63 2.56 25.73 -1.14
N PHE A 64 1.77 26.67 -0.65
CA PHE A 64 0.32 26.67 -0.83
C PHE A 64 -0.25 28.09 -0.97
N GLY A 65 -1.58 28.12 -1.15
CA GLY A 65 -2.35 29.35 -1.38
C GLY A 65 -2.45 29.72 -2.86
N PRO A 66 -3.30 30.69 -3.21
CA PRO A 66 -3.66 30.98 -4.59
C PRO A 66 -2.50 31.47 -5.48
N ARG A 67 -1.40 31.92 -4.86
CA ARG A 67 -0.16 32.35 -5.55
C ARG A 67 1.05 31.51 -5.15
N CYS A 68 0.87 30.44 -4.37
CA CYS A 68 1.96 29.62 -3.85
C CYS A 68 2.99 30.42 -3.01
N LEU A 69 2.56 31.50 -2.37
CA LEU A 69 3.44 32.39 -1.59
C LEU A 69 3.54 32.00 -0.12
N ILE A 70 2.71 31.05 0.32
CA ILE A 70 2.70 30.60 1.71
C ILE A 70 3.46 29.28 1.78
N ASP A 71 4.41 29.21 2.69
CA ASP A 71 5.25 28.05 2.87
C ASP A 71 4.58 27.02 3.79
N THR A 72 4.71 25.75 3.43
CA THR A 72 4.23 24.63 4.25
C THR A 72 5.31 24.20 5.24
N ILE A 73 4.91 23.42 6.24
CA ILE A 73 5.85 22.73 7.12
C ILE A 73 6.76 21.73 6.38
N CYS A 74 6.38 21.21 5.20
CA CYS A 74 7.20 20.30 4.40
C CYS A 74 8.39 20.97 3.69
N GLN A 75 8.88 22.10 4.21
CA GLN A 75 10.02 22.83 3.64
C GLN A 75 11.37 22.25 4.09
N PRO A 76 12.36 22.18 3.18
CA PRO A 76 13.72 21.74 3.52
C PRO A 76 14.40 22.59 4.61
N ALA A 77 14.05 23.88 4.71
CA ALA A 77 14.63 24.80 5.69
C ALA A 77 14.29 24.46 7.17
N TYR A 78 13.27 23.63 7.39
CA TYR A 78 12.96 23.10 8.73
C TYR A 78 13.88 21.93 9.11
N GLU A 79 14.54 21.28 8.14
CA GLU A 79 15.46 20.15 8.34
C GLU A 79 16.83 20.60 8.85
N GLU A 80 17.29 21.81 8.48
CA GLU A 80 18.60 22.34 8.91
C GLU A 80 18.60 22.92 10.33
N ASN A 81 17.45 23.38 10.85
CA ASN A 81 17.40 24.10 12.13
C ASN A 81 17.08 23.21 13.36
N ASN A 82 16.60 21.98 13.17
CA ASN A 82 16.11 21.13 14.27
C ASN A 82 16.73 19.71 14.34
N ASN A 83 17.76 19.40 13.54
CA ASN A 83 18.40 18.06 13.49
C ASN A 83 17.41 16.88 13.29
N SER A 84 16.19 17.15 12.83
CA SER A 84 15.11 16.17 12.73
C SER A 84 14.32 16.42 11.46
N THR A 85 14.42 15.48 10.52
CA THR A 85 13.59 15.50 9.31
C THR A 85 12.15 15.18 9.72
N ILE A 86 11.18 15.91 9.15
CA ILE A 86 9.77 15.76 9.52
C ILE A 86 9.30 14.32 9.28
N CYS A 87 9.71 13.76 8.13
CA CYS A 87 9.63 12.35 7.81
C CYS A 87 11.03 11.74 7.90
N GLN A 88 11.17 10.71 8.72
CA GLN A 88 12.41 9.94 8.91
C GLN A 88 12.62 8.95 7.76
N ASN A 89 13.77 8.28 7.74
CA ASN A 89 14.10 7.19 6.81
C ASN A 89 13.78 7.49 5.34
N ASN A 90 14.08 8.72 4.88
CA ASN A 90 13.81 9.20 3.52
C ASN A 90 12.31 9.21 3.13
N GLY A 91 11.41 9.34 4.09
CA GLY A 91 9.99 9.58 3.86
C GLY A 91 9.72 10.91 3.15
N ARG A 92 8.69 10.94 2.30
CA ARG A 92 8.29 12.14 1.56
C ARG A 92 7.15 12.85 2.29
N CYS A 93 7.40 14.09 2.73
CA CYS A 93 6.38 14.94 3.35
C CYS A 93 5.38 15.45 2.32
N VAL A 94 4.09 15.37 2.67
CA VAL A 94 2.98 15.90 1.88
C VAL A 94 2.10 16.74 2.81
N PRO A 95 1.87 18.03 2.52
CA PRO A 95 0.96 18.84 3.33
C PRO A 95 -0.48 18.34 3.19
N THR A 96 -1.27 18.43 4.26
CA THR A 96 -2.71 18.14 4.25
C THR A 96 -3.50 19.45 4.16
N ASP A 97 -4.55 19.47 3.32
CA ASP A 97 -5.32 20.69 2.98
C ASP A 97 -6.36 21.10 4.05
N GLU A 98 -6.40 20.44 5.21
CA GLU A 98 -7.46 20.67 6.20
C GLU A 98 -7.19 21.91 7.05
N TYR A 99 -7.78 23.02 6.64
CA TYR A 99 -7.97 24.25 7.43
C TYR A 99 -8.79 24.05 8.73
N ILE A 100 -9.21 22.83 9.09
CA ILE A 100 -10.29 22.60 10.08
C ILE A 100 -9.91 21.62 11.21
N SER A 101 -8.67 21.12 11.36
CA SER A 101 -8.36 20.29 12.54
C SER A 101 -6.93 20.36 13.08
N PHE A 102 -6.86 20.68 14.37
CA PHE A 102 -5.69 21.01 15.19
C PHE A 102 -4.70 19.87 15.51
N LYS A 103 -4.49 18.87 14.65
CA LYS A 103 -3.53 17.79 15.01
C LYS A 103 -2.47 17.40 13.99
N GLN A 104 -2.74 17.35 12.68
CA GLN A 104 -1.68 17.01 11.70
C GLN A 104 -1.87 17.78 10.39
N THR A 105 -0.96 18.71 10.10
CA THR A 105 -0.91 19.55 8.90
C THR A 105 -0.06 18.93 7.76
N PHE A 106 0.40 17.69 7.96
CA PHE A 106 1.18 16.92 7.00
C PHE A 106 0.93 15.43 7.16
N SER A 107 1.30 14.68 6.13
CA SER A 107 1.40 13.23 6.11
C SER A 107 2.74 12.84 5.49
N CYS A 108 3.34 11.76 6.00
CA CYS A 108 4.57 11.20 5.46
C CYS A 108 4.25 9.99 4.58
N ILE A 109 4.73 10.02 3.34
CA ILE A 109 4.74 8.85 2.46
C ILE A 109 6.02 8.08 2.74
N CYS A 110 5.89 6.92 3.38
CA CYS A 110 7.04 6.10 3.77
C CYS A 110 7.56 5.23 2.62
N PRO A 111 8.89 5.08 2.51
CA PRO A 111 9.46 4.12 1.58
C PRO A 111 9.20 2.69 2.05
N LYS A 112 9.42 1.72 1.15
CA LYS A 112 9.27 0.30 1.47
C LYS A 112 10.19 -0.09 2.63
N GLY A 113 9.64 -0.83 3.60
CA GLY A 113 10.37 -1.26 4.79
C GLY A 113 10.25 -0.33 5.98
N PHE A 114 9.51 0.79 5.85
CA PHE A 114 9.27 1.73 6.93
C PHE A 114 7.80 2.13 7.01
N SER A 115 7.35 2.39 8.23
CA SER A 115 5.98 2.78 8.57
C SER A 115 5.95 3.70 9.79
N GLY A 116 4.75 4.08 10.22
CA GLY A 116 4.53 5.10 11.25
C GLY A 116 4.18 6.46 10.65
N ASP A 117 3.75 7.40 11.50
CA ASP A 117 3.28 8.73 11.08
C ASP A 117 4.39 9.57 10.44
N ARG A 118 5.64 9.29 10.82
CA ARG A 118 6.86 9.93 10.33
C ARG A 118 7.83 8.93 9.71
N CYS A 119 7.39 7.72 9.37
CA CYS A 119 8.26 6.66 8.85
C CYS A 119 9.39 6.26 9.82
N GLU A 120 9.13 6.38 11.12
CA GLU A 120 10.06 6.13 12.21
C GLU A 120 10.16 4.64 12.59
N ILE A 121 9.20 3.83 12.16
CA ILE A 121 9.11 2.40 12.49
C ILE A 121 9.69 1.60 11.33
N GLU A 122 10.64 0.70 11.61
CA GLU A 122 11.07 -0.28 10.62
C GLU A 122 10.06 -1.43 10.55
N ASP A 123 9.67 -1.81 9.34
CA ASP A 123 8.74 -2.90 9.11
C ASP A 123 9.36 -4.24 9.50
N ASN A 124 8.54 -5.20 9.93
CA ASN A 124 9.04 -6.54 10.20
C ASN A 124 9.49 -7.20 8.91
N GLN A 125 10.63 -7.86 8.96
CA GLN A 125 11.21 -8.60 7.84
C GLN A 125 10.94 -10.08 8.02
N LEU A 126 10.23 -10.69 7.07
CA LEU A 126 10.01 -12.12 7.03
C LEU A 126 10.79 -12.72 5.87
N ILE A 127 11.83 -13.48 6.18
CA ILE A 127 12.68 -14.18 5.22
C ILE A 127 12.27 -15.64 5.20
N LEU A 128 11.60 -16.06 4.13
CA LEU A 128 11.13 -17.43 3.96
C LEU A 128 12.00 -18.15 2.94
N SER A 129 12.54 -19.31 3.33
CA SER A 129 13.26 -20.22 2.44
C SER A 129 12.46 -21.50 2.27
N PHE A 130 12.66 -22.21 1.15
CA PHE A 130 11.88 -23.41 0.84
C PHE A 130 12.77 -24.62 0.65
N THR A 131 12.35 -25.76 1.20
CA THR A 131 12.98 -27.04 0.91
C THR A 131 12.66 -27.51 -0.51
N LYS A 132 13.51 -28.36 -1.08
CA LYS A 132 13.40 -28.85 -2.47
C LYS A 132 12.12 -29.64 -2.75
N ASP A 133 11.50 -30.20 -1.71
CA ASP A 133 10.30 -31.02 -1.81
C ASP A 133 9.01 -30.18 -1.89
N ILE A 134 9.12 -28.86 -1.76
CA ILE A 134 7.98 -27.95 -1.87
C ILE A 134 7.80 -27.51 -3.32
N LEU A 135 6.62 -27.77 -3.86
CA LEU A 135 6.21 -27.27 -5.17
C LEU A 135 5.79 -25.80 -5.05
N LEU A 136 6.62 -24.94 -5.62
CA LEU A 136 6.42 -23.50 -5.60
C LEU A 136 5.54 -23.04 -6.76
N SER A 137 4.65 -22.09 -6.48
CA SER A 137 3.82 -21.37 -7.46
C SER A 137 4.57 -20.20 -8.09
N GLN A 138 4.06 -19.67 -9.21
CA GLN A 138 4.54 -18.37 -9.74
C GLN A 138 4.33 -17.22 -8.74
N SER A 139 3.21 -17.26 -8.02
CA SER A 139 2.86 -16.29 -6.98
C SER A 139 2.61 -17.02 -5.67
N ILE A 140 3.24 -16.54 -4.60
CA ILE A 140 3.01 -17.01 -3.23
C ILE A 140 2.12 -15.96 -2.56
N PHE A 141 1.03 -16.40 -1.95
CA PHE A 141 0.22 -15.53 -1.09
C PHE A 141 0.60 -15.74 0.37
N ILE A 142 0.64 -14.65 1.12
CA ILE A 142 1.00 -14.63 2.53
C ILE A 142 -0.16 -13.98 3.28
N HIS A 143 -0.71 -14.72 4.23
CA HIS A 143 -1.84 -14.32 5.06
C HIS A 143 -1.34 -13.98 6.46
N PHE A 144 -1.47 -12.72 6.83
CA PHE A 144 -1.20 -12.22 8.17
C PHE A 144 -2.51 -12.15 8.95
N ILE A 145 -2.54 -12.77 10.13
CA ILE A 145 -3.72 -12.76 11.00
C ILE A 145 -3.35 -12.11 12.32
N GLN A 146 -4.10 -11.07 12.67
CA GLN A 146 -4.02 -10.43 13.97
C GLN A 146 -5.14 -10.95 14.88
N ILE A 147 -4.73 -11.44 16.05
CA ILE A 147 -5.65 -11.85 17.10
C ILE A 147 -5.79 -10.68 18.07
N ILE A 148 -7.02 -10.20 18.26
CA ILE A 148 -7.34 -9.14 19.22
C ILE A 148 -8.34 -9.71 20.23
N LYS A 149 -8.08 -9.52 21.52
CA LYS A 149 -8.98 -9.99 22.58
C LYS A 149 -10.33 -9.28 22.44
N ASN A 150 -11.41 -10.05 22.39
CA ASN A 150 -12.81 -9.57 22.29
C ASN A 150 -13.14 -8.75 21.04
N ALA A 151 -12.38 -8.91 19.95
CA ALA A 151 -12.65 -8.26 18.67
C ALA A 151 -12.55 -9.29 17.53
N PRO A 152 -13.15 -9.02 16.36
CA PRO A 152 -13.00 -9.90 15.22
C PRO A 152 -11.53 -10.01 14.79
N LEU A 153 -11.16 -11.16 14.24
CA LEU A 153 -9.86 -11.40 13.66
C LEU A 153 -9.67 -10.44 12.47
N ILE A 154 -8.51 -9.77 12.42
CA ILE A 154 -8.12 -8.96 11.26
C ILE A 154 -7.21 -9.83 10.40
N GLN A 155 -7.58 -9.99 9.14
CA GLN A 155 -6.81 -10.74 8.16
C GLN A 155 -6.35 -9.81 7.06
N ALA A 156 -5.07 -9.92 6.69
CA ALA A 156 -4.50 -9.18 5.59
C ALA A 156 -3.68 -10.13 4.72
N THR A 157 -3.89 -10.06 3.41
CA THR A 157 -3.20 -10.91 2.45
C THR A 157 -2.32 -10.06 1.56
N THR A 158 -1.07 -10.47 1.42
CA THR A 158 -0.15 -9.95 0.40
C THR A 158 0.29 -11.08 -0.51
N PHE A 159 0.94 -10.75 -1.62
CA PHE A 159 1.51 -11.74 -2.51
C PHE A 159 2.90 -11.30 -2.98
N THR A 160 3.73 -12.27 -3.30
CA THR A 160 5.04 -12.04 -3.90
C THR A 160 5.31 -13.08 -4.98
N THR A 161 6.11 -12.70 -5.96
CA THR A 161 6.60 -13.59 -7.01
C THR A 161 7.99 -14.07 -6.63
N ILE A 162 8.29 -15.34 -6.85
CA ILE A 162 9.60 -15.89 -6.53
C ILE A 162 10.62 -15.40 -7.56
N PRO A 163 11.70 -14.73 -7.16
CA PRO A 163 12.69 -14.26 -8.10
C PRO A 163 13.42 -15.45 -8.74
N ILE A 164 13.68 -15.36 -10.05
CA ILE A 164 14.39 -16.40 -10.79
C ILE A 164 15.79 -16.57 -10.18
N LYS A 165 16.14 -17.79 -9.75
CA LYS A 165 17.42 -18.16 -9.07
C LYS A 165 17.54 -17.74 -7.59
N GLN A 166 16.46 -17.39 -6.90
CA GLN A 166 16.49 -17.21 -5.45
C GLN A 166 15.69 -18.31 -4.76
N ASP A 167 16.28 -18.88 -3.71
CA ASP A 167 15.68 -19.94 -2.88
C ASP A 167 14.90 -19.37 -1.69
N SER A 168 14.87 -18.04 -1.57
CA SER A 168 14.19 -17.32 -0.49
C SER A 168 13.46 -16.08 -0.98
N ILE A 169 12.45 -15.68 -0.20
CA ILE A 169 11.66 -14.47 -0.39
C ILE A 169 11.78 -13.58 0.84
N LEU A 170 11.78 -12.26 0.62
CA LEU A 170 11.74 -11.25 1.67
C LEU A 170 10.39 -10.54 1.60
N ILE A 171 9.67 -10.54 2.72
CA ILE A 171 8.46 -9.74 2.90
C ILE A 171 8.72 -8.69 3.98
N GLN A 172 8.33 -7.45 3.71
CA GLN A 172 8.32 -6.36 4.69
C GLN A 172 6.87 -6.08 5.08
N TRP A 173 6.56 -6.15 6.38
CA TRP A 173 5.20 -6.03 6.88
C TRP A 173 5.10 -5.08 8.08
N SER A 174 4.28 -4.04 7.91
CA SER A 174 4.14 -2.94 8.87
C SER A 174 3.06 -3.14 9.93
N GLN A 175 2.04 -3.96 9.65
CA GLN A 175 0.91 -4.16 10.55
C GLN A 175 1.22 -5.22 11.60
N THR A 176 0.52 -5.16 12.73
CA THR A 176 0.62 -6.19 13.79
C THR A 176 0.04 -7.52 13.34
N PHE A 177 0.69 -8.63 13.66
CA PHE A 177 0.23 -9.99 13.35
C PHE A 177 0.66 -10.98 14.42
N HIS A 178 -0.07 -12.08 14.53
CA HIS A 178 0.22 -13.18 15.48
C HIS A 178 0.40 -14.51 14.75
N LEU A 179 -0.26 -14.68 13.61
CA LEU A 179 -0.17 -15.88 12.78
C LEU A 179 0.20 -15.49 11.36
N VAL A 180 1.03 -16.33 10.74
CA VAL A 180 1.37 -16.20 9.33
C VAL A 180 1.16 -17.54 8.65
N PHE A 181 0.36 -17.54 7.59
CA PHE A 181 0.20 -18.67 6.67
C PHE A 181 0.70 -18.28 5.29
N ILE A 182 1.24 -19.24 4.57
CA ILE A 182 1.49 -19.10 3.14
C ILE A 182 0.58 -20.03 2.35
N GLU A 183 0.06 -19.53 1.23
CA GLU A 183 -0.68 -20.31 0.26
C GLU A 183 0.20 -20.51 -0.98
N LEU A 184 0.42 -21.79 -1.29
CA LEU A 184 1.18 -22.26 -2.44
C LEU A 184 0.25 -22.98 -3.43
N PHE A 185 0.84 -23.74 -4.35
CA PHE A 185 0.20 -24.35 -5.50
C PHE A 185 -1.03 -25.16 -5.08
N HIS A 186 -2.15 -25.00 -5.81
CA HIS A 186 -3.44 -25.65 -5.54
C HIS A 186 -4.06 -25.37 -4.15
N LYS A 187 -3.93 -24.15 -3.61
CA LYS A 187 -4.46 -23.77 -2.28
C LYS A 187 -3.91 -24.64 -1.14
N ASN A 188 -2.64 -25.04 -1.25
CA ASN A 188 -1.96 -25.69 -0.13
C ASN A 188 -1.46 -24.64 0.85
N TYR A 189 -1.95 -24.72 2.09
CA TYR A 189 -1.60 -23.80 3.17
C TYR A 189 -0.46 -24.38 4.02
N TYR A 190 0.48 -23.52 4.42
CA TYR A 190 1.56 -23.88 5.34
C TYR A 190 1.63 -22.89 6.48
N LEU A 191 1.71 -23.42 7.71
CA LEU A 191 1.88 -22.62 8.90
C LEU A 191 3.32 -22.14 8.99
N THR A 192 3.50 -20.82 8.95
CA THR A 192 4.84 -20.22 8.90
C THR A 192 5.28 -19.74 10.28
N LEU A 193 4.39 -19.07 11.01
CA LEU A 193 4.69 -18.48 12.30
C LEU A 193 3.45 -18.49 13.19
N VAL A 194 3.68 -18.80 14.47
CA VAL A 194 2.75 -18.56 15.57
C VAL A 194 3.52 -17.80 16.66
N GLN A 195 3.02 -16.64 17.06
CA GLN A 195 3.59 -15.88 18.17
C GLN A 195 2.49 -15.37 19.10
N GLN A 196 2.76 -15.42 20.41
CA GLN A 196 1.81 -14.95 21.44
C GLN A 196 1.87 -13.43 21.61
N THR A 197 3.07 -12.87 21.53
CA THR A 197 3.32 -11.44 21.67
C THR A 197 3.97 -10.92 20.39
N TYR A 198 3.35 -9.90 19.79
CA TYR A 198 3.91 -9.22 18.64
C TYR A 198 5.09 -8.33 19.06
N GLN A 199 6.21 -8.43 18.33
CA GLN A 199 7.38 -7.58 18.51
C GLN A 199 7.61 -6.76 17.22
N PRO A 200 7.60 -5.42 17.30
CA PRO A 200 7.82 -4.57 16.12
C PRO A 200 9.28 -4.60 15.65
N SER A 201 9.50 -4.32 14.37
CA SER A 201 10.82 -4.16 13.76
C SER A 201 11.72 -5.39 13.92
N THR A 202 11.14 -6.60 13.86
CA THR A 202 11.88 -7.86 13.98
C THR A 202 12.16 -8.52 12.64
N THR A 203 13.28 -9.25 12.58
CA THR A 203 13.62 -10.12 11.45
C THR A 203 13.32 -11.56 11.82
N ILE A 204 12.39 -12.17 11.07
CA ILE A 204 11.94 -13.54 11.26
C ILE A 204 12.44 -14.37 10.07
N ILE A 205 13.21 -15.41 10.37
CA ILE A 205 13.78 -16.30 9.36
C ILE A 205 13.17 -17.69 9.56
N LYS A 206 12.51 -18.23 8.53
CA LYS A 206 11.88 -19.56 8.57
C LYS A 206 12.14 -20.31 7.28
N THR A 207 12.52 -21.58 7.40
CA THR A 207 12.54 -22.52 6.28
C THR A 207 11.26 -23.34 6.33
N ILE A 208 10.50 -23.34 5.22
CA ILE A 208 9.27 -24.10 5.08
C ILE A 208 9.60 -25.53 4.67
N ASN A 209 9.00 -26.48 5.38
CA ASN A 209 9.11 -27.91 5.15
C ASN A 209 7.74 -28.50 4.81
N PRO A 210 7.69 -29.69 4.18
CA PRO A 210 6.43 -30.39 3.94
C PRO A 210 5.63 -30.67 5.22
N SER A 211 6.29 -30.81 6.37
CA SER A 211 5.66 -30.99 7.68
C SER A 211 4.94 -29.74 8.20
N ASP A 212 5.25 -28.55 7.66
CA ASP A 212 4.56 -27.31 8.01
C ASP A 212 3.19 -27.18 7.27
N ARG A 213 2.85 -28.14 6.38
CA ARG A 213 1.58 -28.16 5.62
C ARG A 213 0.40 -28.34 6.56
N CYS A 214 -0.61 -27.49 6.42
CA CYS A 214 -1.90 -27.66 7.06
C CYS A 214 -2.77 -28.60 6.21
N PRO A 215 -3.14 -29.79 6.68
CA PRO A 215 -4.05 -30.67 5.97
C PRO A 215 -5.45 -30.07 5.83
N HIS A 216 -6.16 -30.49 4.78
CA HIS A 216 -7.57 -30.15 4.64
C HIS A 216 -8.41 -30.90 5.69
N ILE A 217 -9.55 -30.34 6.08
CA ILE A 217 -10.46 -30.95 7.08
C ILE A 217 -10.89 -32.38 6.69
N SER A 218 -11.00 -32.68 5.39
CA SER A 218 -11.32 -34.02 4.88
C SER A 218 -10.18 -35.03 5.01
N GLU A 219 -8.93 -34.58 5.21
CA GLU A 219 -7.78 -35.44 5.49
C GLU A 219 -7.72 -35.78 6.99
N VAL A 220 -8.35 -34.97 7.84
CA VAL A 220 -8.35 -35.12 9.30
C VAL A 220 -9.59 -35.86 9.80
N PHE A 221 -10.75 -35.60 9.20
CA PHE A 221 -12.02 -36.22 9.56
C PHE A 221 -12.52 -37.16 8.46
N ASN A 222 -13.42 -38.09 8.84
CA ASN A 222 -14.09 -38.98 7.89
C ASN A 222 -14.88 -38.19 6.82
N GLU A 223 -15.02 -38.79 5.63
CA GLU A 223 -15.75 -38.18 4.50
C GLU A 223 -17.17 -37.74 4.86
N THR A 224 -17.86 -38.49 5.71
CA THR A 224 -19.21 -38.15 6.20
C THR A 224 -19.24 -36.84 6.99
N PHE A 225 -18.17 -36.51 7.70
CA PHE A 225 -18.05 -35.27 8.44
C PHE A 225 -17.78 -34.08 7.52
N ALA A 226 -16.95 -34.26 6.50
CA ALA A 226 -16.67 -33.22 5.51
C ALA A 226 -17.93 -32.77 4.76
N GLN A 227 -18.92 -33.67 4.60
CA GLN A 227 -20.22 -33.39 3.98
C GLN A 227 -21.22 -32.66 4.90
N LEU A 228 -20.94 -32.54 6.20
CA LEU A 228 -21.83 -31.82 7.12
C LEU A 228 -21.82 -30.32 6.81
N HIS A 229 -22.94 -29.67 7.12
CA HIS A 229 -23.05 -28.22 7.03
C HIS A 229 -22.00 -27.53 7.93
N LEU A 230 -21.40 -26.44 7.45
CA LEU A 230 -20.30 -25.71 8.11
C LEU A 230 -20.53 -25.47 9.62
N LEU A 231 -21.73 -25.04 10.01
CA LEU A 231 -22.09 -24.79 11.42
C LEU A 231 -21.99 -26.04 12.32
N HIS A 232 -22.18 -27.23 11.77
CA HIS A 232 -21.97 -28.49 12.49
C HIS A 232 -20.49 -28.86 12.52
N ARG A 233 -19.76 -28.63 11.43
CA ARG A 233 -18.31 -28.89 11.35
C ARG A 233 -17.54 -28.06 12.38
N ILE A 234 -17.79 -26.74 12.44
CA ILE A 234 -17.10 -25.80 13.35
C ILE A 234 -17.19 -26.24 14.81
N LYS A 235 -18.33 -26.83 15.24
CA LYS A 235 -18.49 -27.30 16.62
C LYS A 235 -17.49 -28.38 17.00
N SER A 236 -17.00 -29.14 16.03
CA SER A 236 -16.10 -30.29 16.23
C SER A 236 -14.64 -29.99 15.92
N TYR A 237 -14.29 -28.77 15.49
CA TYR A 237 -12.91 -28.39 15.13
C TYR A 237 -11.90 -28.46 16.27
N HIS A 238 -12.37 -28.49 17.52
CA HIS A 238 -11.52 -28.69 18.68
C HIS A 238 -11.07 -30.15 18.88
N LEU A 239 -11.76 -31.13 18.29
CA LEU A 239 -11.52 -32.55 18.55
C LEU A 239 -10.14 -33.04 18.05
N PRO A 240 -9.66 -32.68 16.84
CA PRO A 240 -8.34 -33.12 16.38
C PRO A 240 -7.21 -32.56 17.21
N CYS A 241 -7.38 -31.36 17.78
CA CYS A 241 -6.41 -30.74 18.67
C CYS A 241 -6.28 -31.47 20.02
N GLN A 242 -7.23 -32.35 20.37
CA GLN A 242 -7.17 -33.18 21.58
C GLN A 242 -6.45 -34.51 21.35
N ASP A 243 -6.32 -34.93 20.09
CA ASP A 243 -5.64 -36.17 19.73
C ASP A 243 -4.15 -35.90 19.45
N TYR A 244 -3.34 -36.09 20.49
CA TYR A 244 -1.89 -35.91 20.41
C TYR A 244 -1.20 -36.86 19.43
N SER A 245 -1.86 -37.94 18.98
CA SER A 245 -1.28 -38.86 18.00
C SER A 245 -1.18 -38.26 16.60
N LEU A 246 -2.02 -37.26 16.29
CA LEU A 246 -2.05 -36.58 15.00
C LEU A 246 -0.96 -35.51 14.84
N ASN A 247 -0.37 -35.04 15.96
CA ASN A 247 0.61 -33.94 16.01
C ASN A 247 0.23 -32.75 15.10
N LEU A 248 -1.05 -32.39 15.12
CA LEU A 248 -1.64 -31.41 14.21
C LEU A 248 -1.35 -30.00 14.72
N SER A 249 -0.63 -29.20 13.94
CA SER A 249 -0.33 -27.80 14.27
C SER A 249 -1.32 -26.81 13.66
N CYS A 250 -1.98 -27.20 12.56
CA CYS A 250 -2.96 -26.39 11.86
C CYS A 250 -3.78 -27.27 10.92
N PHE A 251 -4.92 -26.78 10.47
CA PHE A 251 -5.71 -27.37 9.38
C PHE A 251 -6.51 -26.28 8.68
N TYR A 252 -7.15 -26.60 7.57
CA TYR A 252 -8.06 -25.66 6.92
C TYR A 252 -9.33 -26.35 6.41
N ASP A 253 -10.41 -25.58 6.41
CA ASP A 253 -11.69 -25.88 5.78
C ASP A 253 -11.96 -24.81 4.72
N ASP A 254 -12.85 -25.07 3.77
CA ASP A 254 -13.12 -24.27 2.55
C ASP A 254 -13.15 -22.73 2.76
N ILE A 255 -13.49 -22.27 3.97
CA ILE A 255 -13.66 -20.85 4.35
C ILE A 255 -12.79 -20.46 5.57
N GLN A 256 -12.19 -21.40 6.31
CA GLN A 256 -11.53 -21.12 7.61
C GLN A 256 -10.19 -21.83 7.76
N LEU A 257 -9.19 -21.12 8.28
CA LEU A 257 -7.93 -21.67 8.78
C LEU A 257 -8.06 -21.92 10.29
N GLY A 258 -7.78 -23.15 10.72
CA GLY A 258 -7.78 -23.58 12.13
C GLY A 258 -6.37 -23.79 12.66
N LEU A 259 -6.19 -23.49 13.95
CA LEU A 259 -5.02 -23.81 14.79
C LEU A 259 -5.48 -24.63 15.98
#